data_AF-A0A6S6T5L1-F1
#
_entry.id   AF-A0A6S6T5L1-F1
#
_cell.length_a   1.000
_cell.length_b   1.000
_cell.length_c   1.000
_cell.angle_alpha   90.00
_cell.angle_beta   90.00
_cell.angle_gamma   90.00
#
_symmetry.space_group_name_H-M   'P 1'
#
loop_
_entity.id
_entity.type
_entity.pdbx_description
1 polymer ?
#
loop_
_entity_poly.entity_id
_entity_poly.type
_entity_poly.pdbx_seq_one_letter_code
_entity_poly.pdbx_strand_id
1 'polypeptide(L)'
;MKLLSYFTLCIVTLLLITTACETENAADWTYSTDDTMADLAFDDVYNAMSGESNGHNNLRACANLTLSSTTFPITVTADFNASTGCGDGRVRTGVITAVYSGRWNAVGTTVTINTTDYTVNGYKVSGTNVIENISTVNGTPRFKSTVTNGEVTTPEGDIILRDAIKEYTWIEGSGTPADITDDVWQLTGTANGTTRNGNAYTAEITTPVVKANACNWVEKGVVEVLPAGGGILRTIDYGTTCDATAKVTYGLWSMDITMN
;
A
#
# COMPACT_ATOMS: atom_id res chain seq x y z
N MET A 1 -65.95 -37.66 2.95
CA MET A 1 -65.63 -36.31 3.48
C MET A 1 -64.45 -36.45 4.45
N LYS A 2 -63.34 -35.72 4.26
CA LYS A 2 -62.01 -35.80 4.95
C LYS A 2 -60.81 -36.32 4.13
N LEU A 3 -60.75 -36.05 2.82
CA LEU A 3 -59.50 -36.26 2.04
C LEU A 3 -59.09 -35.06 1.17
N LEU A 4 -59.84 -33.95 1.22
CA LEU A 4 -59.58 -32.76 0.39
C LEU A 4 -59.00 -31.55 1.15
N SER A 5 -58.60 -31.71 2.43
CA SER A 5 -58.12 -30.59 3.26
C SER A 5 -56.61 -30.57 3.53
N TYR A 6 -55.86 -31.59 3.08
CA TYR A 6 -54.41 -31.67 3.28
C TYR A 6 -53.61 -31.29 2.04
N PHE A 7 -54.22 -31.24 0.86
CA PHE A 7 -53.51 -30.92 -0.38
C PHE A 7 -53.23 -29.41 -0.54
N THR A 8 -54.08 -28.56 0.05
CA THR A 8 -53.95 -27.10 0.00
C THR A 8 -52.92 -26.55 0.99
N LEU A 9 -52.47 -27.35 1.97
CA LEU A 9 -51.46 -26.93 2.95
C LEU A 9 -50.01 -27.19 2.46
N CYS A 10 -49.81 -28.13 1.53
CA CYS A 10 -48.49 -28.44 0.97
C CYS A 10 -48.08 -27.53 -0.20
N ILE A 11 -49.04 -26.90 -0.90
CA ILE A 11 -48.73 -26.03 -2.04
C ILE A 11 -48.37 -24.61 -1.58
N VAL A 12 -48.88 -24.17 -0.42
CA VAL A 12 -48.56 -22.83 0.14
C VAL A 12 -47.18 -22.79 0.81
N THR A 13 -46.65 -23.93 1.26
CA THR A 13 -45.28 -24.02 1.81
C THR A 13 -44.18 -24.20 0.75
N LEU A 14 -44.54 -24.55 -0.49
CA LEU A 14 -43.59 -24.67 -1.59
C LEU A 14 -43.35 -23.35 -2.35
N LEU A 15 -44.15 -22.31 -2.08
CA LEU A 15 -44.04 -20.98 -2.70
C LEU A 15 -43.26 -19.94 -1.87
N LEU A 16 -42.68 -20.33 -0.73
CA LEU A 16 -41.86 -19.44 0.12
C LEU A 16 -40.36 -19.79 0.13
N ILE A 17 -39.91 -20.69 -0.76
CA ILE A 17 -38.48 -20.98 -0.98
C ILE A 17 -38.00 -20.41 -2.33
N THR A 18 -38.63 -19.34 -2.80
CA THR A 18 -37.87 -18.33 -3.55
C THR A 18 -37.16 -17.44 -2.52
N THR A 19 -36.36 -18.06 -1.65
CA THR A 19 -35.21 -17.37 -1.05
C THR A 19 -34.49 -16.73 -2.21
N ALA A 20 -34.40 -15.41 -2.17
CA ALA A 20 -33.57 -14.63 -3.04
C ALA A 20 -32.25 -15.37 -3.21
N CYS A 21 -32.08 -16.00 -4.36
CA CYS A 21 -30.76 -16.10 -4.94
C CYS A 21 -30.47 -14.64 -5.33
N GLU A 22 -30.10 -13.81 -4.35
CA GLU A 22 -29.10 -12.81 -4.65
C GLU A 22 -27.99 -13.66 -5.25
N THR A 23 -27.80 -13.53 -6.56
CA THR A 23 -26.59 -14.00 -7.20
C THR A 23 -25.48 -13.53 -6.29
N GLU A 24 -24.81 -14.45 -5.57
CA GLU A 24 -23.61 -14.10 -4.85
C GLU A 24 -22.73 -13.47 -5.91
N ASN A 25 -22.62 -12.14 -5.87
CA ASN A 25 -21.80 -11.41 -6.80
C ASN A 25 -20.43 -12.08 -6.70
N ALA A 26 -19.87 -12.46 -7.84
CA ALA A 26 -18.48 -12.89 -7.91
C ALA A 26 -17.67 -11.95 -7.01
N ALA A 27 -16.88 -12.50 -6.09
CA ALA A 27 -16.25 -11.74 -5.03
C ALA A 27 -15.64 -10.44 -5.58
N ASP A 28 -16.10 -9.29 -5.07
CA ASP A 28 -15.65 -8.00 -5.57
C ASP A 28 -14.28 -7.68 -4.96
N TRP A 29 -13.23 -8.05 -5.67
CA TRP A 29 -11.84 -7.86 -5.26
C TRP A 29 -11.34 -6.42 -5.47
N THR A 30 -12.13 -5.56 -6.12
CA THR A 30 -11.70 -4.21 -6.52
C THR A 30 -11.15 -3.41 -5.34
N TYR A 31 -11.79 -3.51 -4.16
CA TYR A 31 -11.35 -2.81 -2.95
C TYR A 31 -9.92 -3.19 -2.52
N SER A 32 -9.64 -4.47 -2.34
CA SER A 32 -8.33 -4.96 -1.93
C SER A 32 -7.27 -4.75 -3.02
N THR A 33 -7.66 -4.92 -4.28
CA THR A 33 -6.77 -4.71 -5.42
C THR A 33 -6.37 -3.25 -5.55
N ASP A 34 -7.34 -2.33 -5.55
CA ASP A 34 -7.07 -0.90 -5.71
C ASP A 34 -6.32 -0.32 -4.51
N ASP A 35 -6.64 -0.76 -3.28
CA ASP A 35 -5.89 -0.33 -2.10
C ASP A 35 -4.43 -0.80 -2.16
N THR A 36 -4.20 -2.07 -2.49
CA THR A 36 -2.84 -2.62 -2.61
C THR A 36 -2.07 -1.90 -3.71
N MET A 37 -2.70 -1.65 -4.86
CA MET A 37 -2.07 -0.93 -5.97
C MET A 37 -1.69 0.49 -5.58
N ALA A 38 -2.59 1.21 -4.89
CA ALA A 38 -2.32 2.56 -4.44
C ALA A 38 -1.25 2.58 -3.33
N ASP A 39 -1.26 1.61 -2.42
CA ASP A 39 -0.21 1.49 -1.39
C ASP A 39 1.16 1.26 -2.01
N LEU A 40 1.29 0.31 -2.95
CA LEU A 40 2.54 0.03 -3.65
C LEU A 40 3.06 1.24 -4.44
N ALA A 41 2.17 2.00 -5.07
CA ALA A 41 2.53 3.21 -5.81
C ALA A 41 3.06 4.32 -4.89
N PHE A 42 2.45 4.53 -3.72
CA PHE A 42 2.94 5.49 -2.73
C PHE A 42 4.16 5.00 -1.96
N ASP A 43 4.31 3.69 -1.76
CA ASP A 43 5.53 3.09 -1.23
C ASP A 43 6.70 3.30 -2.19
N ASP A 44 6.48 3.28 -3.50
CA ASP A 44 7.53 3.63 -4.47
C ASP A 44 7.98 5.09 -4.33
N VAL A 45 7.03 6.02 -4.18
CA VAL A 45 7.33 7.45 -3.91
C VAL A 45 8.07 7.62 -2.58
N TYR A 46 7.65 6.90 -1.53
CA TYR A 46 8.33 6.88 -0.24
C TYR A 46 9.77 6.39 -0.39
N ASN A 47 9.98 5.22 -0.99
CA ASN A 47 11.30 4.61 -1.19
C ASN A 47 12.21 5.48 -2.05
N ALA A 48 11.66 6.20 -3.03
CA ALA A 48 12.42 7.10 -3.89
C ALA A 48 12.95 8.35 -3.15
N MET A 49 12.45 8.69 -1.96
CA MET A 49 12.87 9.88 -1.23
C MET A 49 13.15 9.62 0.25
N SER A 50 13.00 8.39 0.72
CA SER A 50 13.44 7.99 2.04
C SER A 50 14.97 8.06 2.12
N GLY A 51 15.50 8.57 3.22
CA GLY A 51 16.93 8.44 3.54
C GLY A 51 17.30 7.04 4.07
N GLU A 52 16.36 6.10 4.08
CA GLU A 52 16.58 4.69 4.36
C GLU A 52 17.37 4.06 3.22
N SER A 53 18.42 3.32 3.58
CA SER A 53 19.18 2.57 2.60
C SER A 53 18.49 1.24 2.36
N ASN A 54 17.63 1.16 1.35
CA ASN A 54 17.05 -0.11 0.94
C ASN A 54 17.88 -0.67 -0.23
N GLY A 55 18.12 -2.00 -0.24
CA GLY A 55 18.98 -2.68 -1.24
C GLY A 55 18.58 -2.48 -2.72
N HIS A 56 17.45 -1.83 -2.96
CA HIS A 56 16.85 -1.56 -4.27
C HIS A 56 16.85 -0.08 -4.67
N ASN A 57 17.26 0.85 -3.79
CA ASN A 57 17.07 2.29 -3.97
C ASN A 57 18.29 3.03 -4.53
N ASN A 58 19.00 2.47 -5.53
CA ASN A 58 20.04 3.24 -6.22
C ASN A 58 19.42 4.17 -7.28
N LEU A 59 18.70 5.19 -6.82
CA LEU A 59 18.07 6.19 -7.70
C LEU A 59 19.10 6.90 -8.58
N ARG A 60 20.34 7.07 -8.13
CA ARG A 60 21.42 7.62 -8.95
C ARG A 60 21.75 6.76 -10.17
N ALA A 61 21.39 5.48 -10.17
CA ALA A 61 21.57 4.61 -11.32
C ALA A 61 20.52 4.83 -12.42
N CYS A 62 19.37 5.44 -12.11
CA CYS A 62 18.24 5.53 -13.04
C CYS A 62 17.45 6.85 -13.04
N ALA A 63 17.84 7.82 -12.21
CA ALA A 63 17.28 9.17 -12.14
C ALA A 63 18.40 10.21 -12.10
N ASN A 64 18.16 11.36 -12.71
CA ASN A 64 19.03 12.53 -12.57
C ASN A 64 18.69 13.25 -11.25
N LEU A 65 19.61 13.17 -10.28
CA LEU A 65 19.43 13.78 -8.97
C LEU A 65 20.05 15.18 -8.91
N THR A 66 19.26 16.17 -8.48
CA THR A 66 19.74 17.53 -8.23
C THR A 66 19.40 18.00 -6.82
N LEU A 67 20.22 18.91 -6.30
CA LEU A 67 20.09 19.53 -4.99
C LEU A 67 19.99 21.04 -5.16
N SER A 68 19.02 21.69 -4.52
CA SER A 68 18.88 23.15 -4.60
C SER A 68 19.91 23.93 -3.76
N SER A 69 20.43 23.30 -2.70
CA SER A 69 21.29 23.94 -1.69
C SER A 69 22.09 22.90 -0.91
N THR A 70 23.11 23.35 -0.19
CA THR A 70 23.85 22.55 0.81
C THR A 70 23.40 22.81 2.25
N THR A 71 22.50 23.77 2.46
CA THR A 71 21.97 24.18 3.77
C THR A 71 20.48 23.95 3.82
N PHE A 72 19.99 23.29 4.87
CA PHE A 72 18.57 23.00 5.06
C PHE A 72 17.73 24.28 5.25
N PRO A 73 16.48 24.30 4.77
CA PRO A 73 15.83 23.23 4.01
C PRO A 73 16.45 23.05 2.62
N ILE A 74 16.62 21.79 2.20
CA ILE A 74 17.13 21.43 0.86
C ILE A 74 16.00 20.80 0.04
N THR A 75 16.02 21.04 -1.26
CA THR A 75 15.16 20.34 -2.21
C THR A 75 16.01 19.32 -2.96
N VAL A 76 15.61 18.06 -2.88
CA VAL A 76 16.11 16.97 -3.71
C VAL A 76 15.11 16.76 -4.84
N THR A 77 15.59 16.75 -6.07
CA THR A 77 14.78 16.44 -7.25
C THR A 77 15.32 15.18 -7.91
N ALA A 78 14.47 14.19 -8.13
CA ALA A 78 14.76 13.03 -8.96
C ALA A 78 13.97 13.11 -10.26
N ASP A 79 14.68 13.26 -11.38
CA ASP A 79 14.12 13.30 -12.72
C ASP A 79 14.34 11.96 -13.43
N PHE A 80 13.25 11.27 -13.77
CA PHE A 80 13.22 9.97 -14.41
C PHE A 80 12.96 10.05 -15.93
N ASN A 81 12.86 11.24 -16.54
CA ASN A 81 12.52 11.36 -17.97
C ASN A 81 13.59 10.81 -18.92
N ALA A 82 14.84 10.73 -18.47
CA ALA A 82 15.94 10.10 -19.19
C ALA A 82 16.22 8.65 -18.71
N SER A 83 15.37 8.10 -17.84
CA SER A 83 15.54 6.75 -17.30
C SER A 83 15.35 5.70 -18.40
N THR A 84 16.19 4.66 -18.37
CA THR A 84 16.03 3.47 -19.23
C THR A 84 15.59 2.23 -18.42
N GLY A 85 15.13 2.46 -17.19
CA GLY A 85 14.83 1.42 -16.20
C GLY A 85 15.73 1.51 -14.98
N CYS A 86 15.20 1.13 -13.83
CA CYS A 86 15.95 1.04 -12.58
C CYS A 86 16.38 -0.42 -12.32
N GLY A 87 17.44 -0.60 -11.52
CA GLY A 87 17.99 -1.93 -11.20
C GLY A 87 17.03 -2.86 -10.44
N ASP A 88 15.88 -2.34 -10.01
CA ASP A 88 14.80 -3.08 -9.34
C ASP A 88 13.70 -3.57 -10.31
N GLY A 89 13.90 -3.43 -11.63
CA GLY A 89 12.97 -3.90 -12.64
C GLY A 89 11.73 -3.03 -12.85
N ARG A 90 11.60 -1.91 -12.12
CA ARG A 90 10.51 -0.95 -12.29
C ARG A 90 10.86 0.11 -13.33
N VAL A 91 9.85 0.50 -14.11
CA VAL A 91 9.96 1.58 -15.10
C VAL A 91 9.35 2.84 -14.50
N ARG A 92 10.14 3.91 -14.42
CA ARG A 92 9.74 5.19 -13.83
C ARG A 92 9.89 6.30 -14.85
N THR A 93 8.96 7.25 -14.86
CA THR A 93 9.03 8.49 -15.65
C THR A 93 8.53 9.68 -14.83
N GLY A 94 8.76 10.91 -15.32
CA GLY A 94 8.37 12.12 -14.60
C GLY A 94 9.35 12.51 -13.50
N VAL A 95 8.88 13.34 -12.56
CA VAL A 95 9.74 13.97 -11.55
C VAL A 95 9.16 13.80 -10.16
N ILE A 96 10.02 13.45 -9.19
CA ILE A 96 9.70 13.52 -7.76
C ILE A 96 10.54 14.65 -7.15
N THR A 97 9.92 15.51 -6.35
CA THR A 97 10.59 16.59 -5.61
C THR A 97 10.34 16.41 -4.11
N ALA A 98 11.40 16.38 -3.32
CA ALA A 98 11.35 16.24 -1.87
C ALA A 98 12.03 17.42 -1.17
N VAL A 99 11.33 18.06 -0.24
CA VAL A 99 11.87 19.14 0.60
C VAL A 99 12.20 18.59 1.98
N TYR A 100 13.49 18.51 2.30
CA TYR A 100 13.98 18.08 3.61
C TYR A 100 14.14 19.31 4.50
N SER A 101 13.49 19.33 5.65
CA SER A 101 13.64 20.41 6.64
C SER A 101 14.93 20.31 7.47
N GLY A 102 15.54 19.13 7.50
CA GLY A 102 16.73 18.82 8.28
C GLY A 102 17.39 17.52 7.83
N ARG A 103 18.37 17.04 8.60
CA ARG A 103 19.02 15.75 8.35
C ARG A 103 18.04 14.61 8.60
N TRP A 104 17.94 13.66 7.68
CA TRP A 104 17.01 12.51 7.75
C TRP A 104 16.94 11.81 9.13
N ASN A 105 18.10 11.58 9.75
CA ASN A 105 18.21 10.87 11.01
C ASN A 105 17.91 11.73 12.26
N ALA A 106 17.67 13.03 12.11
CA ALA A 106 17.32 13.91 13.22
C ALA A 106 15.81 13.86 13.47
N VAL A 107 15.43 13.54 14.71
CA VAL A 107 14.04 13.54 15.17
C VAL A 107 13.39 14.91 14.92
N GLY A 108 12.15 14.89 14.43
CA GLY A 108 11.39 16.08 14.01
C GLY A 108 11.71 16.55 12.59
N THR A 109 12.66 15.92 11.90
CA THR A 109 12.88 16.20 10.47
C THR A 109 11.69 15.71 9.66
N THR A 110 11.25 16.58 8.76
CA THR A 110 10.21 16.31 7.78
C THR A 110 10.77 16.29 6.37
N VAL A 111 10.19 15.43 5.54
CA VAL A 111 10.44 15.34 4.11
C VAL A 111 9.11 15.43 3.39
N THR A 112 8.85 16.57 2.77
CA THR A 112 7.61 16.79 2.00
C THR A 112 7.85 16.46 0.54
N ILE A 113 7.19 15.41 0.06
CA ILE A 113 7.36 14.84 -1.27
C ILE A 113 6.15 15.18 -2.13
N ASN A 114 6.41 15.67 -3.34
CA ASN A 114 5.42 15.92 -4.38
C ASN A 114 5.91 15.33 -5.70
N THR A 115 4.98 15.04 -6.59
CA THR A 115 5.25 14.46 -7.90
C THR A 115 4.77 15.39 -9.02
N THR A 116 5.50 15.39 -10.13
CA THR A 116 5.12 16.08 -11.37
C THR A 116 5.17 15.05 -12.50
N ASP A 117 3.99 14.65 -12.99
CA ASP A 117 3.82 13.62 -14.02
C ASP A 117 4.58 12.32 -13.73
N TYR A 118 4.77 12.02 -12.45
CA TYR A 118 5.46 10.80 -12.03
C TYR A 118 4.63 9.57 -12.36
N THR A 119 5.25 8.58 -12.98
CA THR A 119 4.66 7.25 -13.14
C THR A 119 5.61 6.16 -12.69
N VAL A 120 5.05 5.08 -12.14
CA VAL A 120 5.75 3.82 -11.88
C VAL A 120 4.97 2.69 -12.54
N ASN A 121 5.61 1.94 -13.42
CA ASN A 121 4.98 0.86 -14.21
C ASN A 121 3.68 1.30 -14.92
N GLY A 122 3.62 2.56 -15.37
CA GLY A 122 2.46 3.16 -16.04
C GLY A 122 1.39 3.73 -15.11
N TYR A 123 1.48 3.50 -13.79
CA TYR A 123 0.59 4.12 -12.81
C TYR A 123 1.06 5.53 -12.50
N LYS A 124 0.23 6.53 -12.82
CA LYS A 124 0.51 7.93 -12.48
C LYS A 124 0.18 8.18 -11.03
N VAL A 125 1.10 8.79 -10.29
CA VAL A 125 0.93 9.05 -8.84
C VAL A 125 0.94 10.56 -8.60
N SER A 126 -0.07 11.06 -7.89
CA SER A 126 -0.15 12.46 -7.46
C SER A 126 -0.70 12.59 -6.04
N GLY A 127 -0.49 13.74 -5.43
CA GLY A 127 -0.76 13.99 -4.01
C GLY A 127 0.53 14.36 -3.27
N THR A 128 0.42 14.54 -1.96
CA THR A 128 1.54 14.92 -1.10
C THR A 128 1.80 13.83 -0.09
N ASN A 129 3.04 13.32 -0.04
CA ASN A 129 3.52 12.43 1.01
C ASN A 129 4.48 13.20 1.94
N VAL A 130 4.17 13.25 3.22
CA VAL A 130 5.04 13.84 4.25
C VAL A 130 5.60 12.72 5.11
N ILE A 131 6.92 12.58 5.10
CA ILE A 131 7.63 11.68 6.02
C ILE A 131 8.15 12.49 7.20
N GLU A 132 7.97 11.99 8.42
CA GLU A 132 8.47 12.59 9.65
C GLU A 132 9.29 11.56 10.43
N ASN A 133 10.49 11.91 10.85
CA ASN A 133 11.22 11.15 11.86
C ASN A 133 10.61 11.43 13.24
N ILE A 134 9.72 10.56 13.71
CA ILE A 134 8.93 10.80 14.92
C ILE A 134 9.67 10.44 16.21
N SER A 135 10.66 9.54 16.15
CA SER A 135 11.47 9.18 17.30
C SER A 135 12.72 8.39 16.91
N THR A 136 13.70 8.35 17.81
CA THR A 136 14.82 7.41 17.74
C THR A 136 14.91 6.69 19.08
N VAL A 137 14.67 5.38 19.10
CA VAL A 137 14.74 4.56 20.32
C VAL A 137 15.92 3.62 20.19
N ASN A 138 16.87 3.68 21.14
CA ASN A 138 18.08 2.85 21.12
C ASN A 138 18.87 2.93 19.79
N GLY A 139 18.97 4.13 19.21
CA GLY A 139 19.64 4.35 17.92
C GLY A 139 18.83 3.95 16.69
N THR A 140 17.61 3.42 16.89
CA THR A 140 16.76 2.92 15.82
C THR A 140 15.62 3.91 15.55
N PRO A 141 15.58 4.57 14.38
CA PRO A 141 14.56 5.55 14.06
C PRO A 141 13.18 4.92 13.81
N ARG A 142 12.13 5.71 14.09
CA ARG A 142 10.77 5.45 13.65
C ARG A 142 10.32 6.60 12.76
N PHE A 143 9.72 6.26 11.64
CA PHE A 143 9.21 7.23 10.68
C PHE A 143 7.70 7.12 10.56
N LYS A 144 7.05 8.24 10.29
CA LYS A 144 5.62 8.30 9.97
C LYS A 144 5.49 8.93 8.60
N SER A 145 4.83 8.24 7.68
CA SER A 145 4.47 8.72 6.36
C SER A 145 2.98 9.05 6.36
N THR A 146 2.65 10.25 5.87
CA THR A 146 1.27 10.73 5.73
C THR A 146 1.04 11.11 4.29
N VAL A 147 0.16 10.38 3.61
CA VAL A 147 -0.31 10.68 2.25
C VAL A 147 -1.61 11.47 2.35
N THR A 148 -1.67 12.60 1.63
CA THR A 148 -2.85 13.47 1.55
C THR A 148 -3.17 13.84 0.11
N ASN A 149 -4.46 13.87 -0.22
CA ASN A 149 -4.97 14.03 -1.57
C ASN A 149 -4.31 13.04 -2.53
N GLY A 150 -4.10 11.80 -2.08
CA GLY A 150 -3.43 10.81 -2.89
C GLY A 150 -4.32 10.32 -4.02
N GLU A 151 -3.77 10.30 -5.22
CA GLU A 151 -4.44 9.84 -6.43
C GLU A 151 -3.48 8.97 -7.24
N VAL A 152 -3.97 7.80 -7.66
CA VAL A 152 -3.29 6.91 -8.59
C VAL A 152 -4.17 6.75 -9.82
N THR A 153 -3.66 7.17 -10.99
CA THR A 153 -4.29 6.92 -12.28
C THR A 153 -3.71 5.65 -12.88
N THR A 154 -4.55 4.68 -13.25
CA THR A 154 -4.12 3.44 -13.91
C THR A 154 -3.69 3.70 -15.36
N PRO A 155 -2.95 2.77 -16.00
CA PRO A 155 -2.65 2.86 -17.43
C PRO A 155 -3.89 2.99 -18.33
N GLU A 156 -5.04 2.47 -17.87
CA GLU A 156 -6.33 2.54 -18.56
C GLU A 156 -7.05 3.89 -18.36
N GLY A 157 -6.56 4.73 -17.44
CA GLY A 157 -7.13 6.04 -17.13
C GLY A 157 -8.11 6.05 -15.95
N ASP A 158 -8.27 4.93 -15.26
CA ASP A 158 -9.10 4.85 -14.06
C ASP A 158 -8.43 5.57 -12.89
N ILE A 159 -9.23 6.15 -11.98
CA ILE A 159 -8.74 6.93 -10.84
C ILE A 159 -9.00 6.19 -9.53
N ILE A 160 -7.95 5.98 -8.74
CA ILE A 160 -8.00 5.46 -7.38
C ILE A 160 -7.57 6.58 -6.43
N LEU A 161 -8.39 6.88 -5.41
CA LEU A 161 -8.07 7.87 -4.39
C LEU A 161 -7.61 7.19 -3.11
N ARG A 162 -6.58 7.74 -2.44
CA ARG A 162 -6.04 7.17 -1.21
C ARG A 162 -5.37 8.22 -0.32
N ASP A 163 -5.85 8.33 0.90
CA ASP A 163 -5.17 9.00 2.01
C ASP A 163 -4.74 7.97 3.04
N ALA A 164 -3.51 8.10 3.57
CA ALA A 164 -2.93 7.07 4.42
C ALA A 164 -1.99 7.64 5.48
N ILE A 165 -1.92 6.95 6.62
CA ILE A 165 -0.91 7.14 7.65
C ILE A 165 -0.24 5.80 7.89
N LYS A 166 1.08 5.74 7.72
CA LYS A 166 1.88 4.53 7.91
C LYS A 166 3.08 4.84 8.79
N GLU A 167 3.30 4.04 9.82
CA GLU A 167 4.48 4.11 10.66
C GLU A 167 5.46 2.98 10.32
N TYR A 168 6.73 3.33 10.23
CA TYR A 168 7.84 2.43 9.93
C TYR A 168 8.74 2.38 11.17
N THR A 169 8.95 1.18 11.69
CA THR A 169 9.83 0.92 12.83
C THR A 169 10.90 -0.07 12.40
N TRP A 170 12.16 0.35 12.44
CA TRP A 170 13.28 -0.56 12.22
C TRP A 170 13.42 -1.47 13.45
N ILE A 171 13.47 -2.78 13.25
CA ILE A 171 13.43 -3.77 14.34
C ILE A 171 14.66 -4.69 14.39
N GLU A 172 15.39 -4.89 13.27
CA GLU A 172 16.64 -5.67 13.20
C GLU A 172 17.60 -5.04 12.18
N GLY A 173 18.92 -5.21 12.33
CA GLY A 173 19.95 -4.68 11.41
C GLY A 173 20.62 -3.36 11.85
N SER A 174 20.07 -2.66 12.85
CA SER A 174 20.62 -1.36 13.30
C SER A 174 22.02 -1.40 13.91
N GLY A 175 22.53 -2.58 14.26
CA GLY A 175 23.89 -2.79 14.75
C GLY A 175 24.96 -2.76 13.66
N THR A 176 24.57 -2.80 12.39
CA THR A 176 25.42 -3.06 11.23
C THR A 176 25.20 -2.01 10.13
N PRO A 177 25.34 -0.69 10.37
CA PRO A 177 24.85 0.36 9.44
C PRO A 177 25.44 0.38 8.02
N ALA A 178 26.48 -0.42 7.75
CA ALA A 178 27.09 -0.58 6.43
C ALA A 178 26.54 -1.80 5.67
N ASP A 179 25.92 -2.75 6.37
CA ASP A 179 25.12 -3.82 5.81
C ASP A 179 23.66 -3.40 5.93
N ILE A 180 22.97 -3.35 4.81
CA ILE A 180 21.57 -2.92 4.75
C ILE A 180 20.67 -4.11 4.44
N THR A 181 21.28 -5.27 4.20
CA THR A 181 20.58 -6.48 3.77
C THR A 181 19.96 -7.20 4.96
N ASP A 182 20.47 -6.98 6.17
CA ASP A 182 19.96 -7.50 7.43
C ASP A 182 18.90 -6.59 8.08
N ASP A 183 18.56 -5.48 7.44
CA ASP A 183 17.54 -4.56 7.94
C ASP A 183 16.14 -5.15 7.84
N VAL A 184 15.41 -5.10 8.96
CA VAL A 184 14.02 -5.53 9.05
C VAL A 184 13.16 -4.39 9.56
N TRP A 185 12.07 -4.13 8.85
CA TRP A 185 11.12 -3.06 9.13
C TRP A 185 9.76 -3.63 9.51
N GLN A 186 9.16 -3.05 10.53
CA GLN A 186 7.79 -3.28 10.95
C GLN A 186 6.92 -2.07 10.61
N LEU A 187 5.79 -2.34 9.96
CA LEU A 187 4.86 -1.36 9.46
C LEU A 187 3.51 -1.50 10.19
N THR A 188 2.94 -0.36 10.59
CA THR A 188 1.54 -0.25 11.05
C THR A 188 0.90 0.96 10.38
N GLY A 189 -0.42 1.03 10.34
CA GLY A 189 -1.08 2.16 9.70
C GLY A 189 -2.51 1.91 9.29
N THR A 190 -3.11 2.97 8.76
CA THR A 190 -4.46 2.99 8.23
C THR A 190 -4.50 3.78 6.93
N ALA A 191 -5.49 3.47 6.09
CA ALA A 191 -5.79 4.22 4.89
C ALA A 191 -7.31 4.35 4.70
N ASN A 192 -7.69 5.34 3.91
CA ASN A 192 -9.04 5.48 3.40
C ASN A 192 -8.97 5.94 1.95
N GLY A 193 -9.96 5.58 1.15
CA GLY A 193 -9.86 5.82 -0.28
C GLY A 193 -11.15 5.59 -1.02
N THR A 194 -11.06 5.80 -2.34
CA THR A 194 -12.12 5.49 -3.30
C THR A 194 -11.54 4.63 -4.40
N THR A 195 -12.14 3.46 -4.61
CA THR A 195 -11.79 2.55 -5.71
C THR A 195 -12.03 3.18 -7.07
N ARG A 196 -11.49 2.57 -8.13
CA ARG A 196 -11.75 2.94 -9.52
C ARG A 196 -13.22 2.97 -9.91
N ASN A 197 -14.04 2.16 -9.22
CA ASN A 197 -15.48 2.08 -9.42
C ASN A 197 -16.27 3.14 -8.65
N GLY A 198 -15.60 4.09 -7.98
CA GLY A 198 -16.24 5.15 -7.21
C GLY A 198 -16.72 4.74 -5.81
N ASN A 199 -16.37 3.54 -5.34
CA ASN A 199 -16.78 3.06 -4.02
C ASN A 199 -15.72 3.38 -2.96
N ALA A 200 -16.15 3.99 -1.85
CA ALA A 200 -15.29 4.35 -0.75
C ALA A 200 -14.95 3.14 0.15
N TYR A 201 -13.79 3.18 0.80
CA TYR A 201 -13.31 2.13 1.70
C TYR A 201 -12.34 2.65 2.76
N THR A 202 -12.10 1.83 3.79
CA THR A 202 -11.02 1.99 4.76
C THR A 202 -10.14 0.74 4.77
N ALA A 203 -8.86 0.91 5.05
CA ALA A 203 -7.92 -0.17 5.25
C ALA A 203 -7.13 0.01 6.56
N GLU A 204 -6.79 -1.09 7.22
CA GLU A 204 -6.04 -1.10 8.49
C GLU A 204 -5.08 -2.28 8.55
N ILE A 205 -3.86 -2.02 9.00
CA ILE A 205 -2.90 -3.08 9.34
C ILE A 205 -3.24 -3.58 10.75
N THR A 206 -3.99 -4.68 10.84
CA THR A 206 -4.46 -5.26 12.12
C THR A 206 -3.40 -6.13 12.79
N THR A 207 -2.51 -6.72 12.00
CA THR A 207 -1.28 -7.36 12.49
C THR A 207 -0.09 -6.69 11.80
N PRO A 208 0.91 -6.17 12.55
CA PRO A 208 2.01 -5.42 11.96
C PRO A 208 2.66 -6.16 10.80
N VAL A 209 2.80 -5.46 9.67
CA VAL A 209 3.45 -5.96 8.47
C VAL A 209 4.95 -5.94 8.68
N VAL A 210 5.64 -7.03 8.38
CA VAL A 210 7.11 -7.10 8.50
C VAL A 210 7.74 -7.33 7.13
N LYS A 211 8.75 -6.52 6.83
CA LYS A 211 9.49 -6.54 5.57
C LYS A 211 10.99 -6.48 5.86
N ALA A 212 11.72 -7.49 5.41
CA ALA A 212 13.17 -7.51 5.44
C ALA A 212 13.76 -7.03 4.12
N ASN A 213 14.88 -6.32 4.16
CA ASN A 213 15.60 -5.89 2.95
C ASN A 213 16.20 -7.08 2.18
N ALA A 214 16.50 -8.19 2.85
CA ALA A 214 16.88 -9.45 2.21
C ALA A 214 15.71 -10.18 1.52
N CYS A 215 14.47 -9.73 1.73
CA CYS A 215 13.27 -10.35 1.18
C CYS A 215 12.64 -9.46 0.10
N ASN A 216 12.38 -10.05 -1.07
CA ASN A 216 11.64 -9.36 -2.14
C ASN A 216 10.14 -9.22 -1.82
N TRP A 217 9.65 -9.94 -0.81
CA TRP A 217 8.25 -10.08 -0.44
C TRP A 217 7.97 -9.58 0.97
N VAL A 218 6.69 -9.46 1.31
CA VAL A 218 6.26 -9.22 2.70
C VAL A 218 6.31 -10.55 3.45
N GLU A 219 6.94 -10.58 4.62
CA GLU A 219 7.16 -11.84 5.36
C GLU A 219 5.95 -12.27 6.19
N LYS A 220 5.23 -11.29 6.74
CA LYS A 220 4.05 -11.51 7.59
C LYS A 220 3.29 -10.22 7.81
N GLY A 221 2.05 -10.35 8.25
CA GLY A 221 1.18 -9.25 8.60
C GLY A 221 -0.22 -9.48 8.07
N VAL A 222 -1.17 -8.72 8.59
CA VAL A 222 -2.58 -8.80 8.18
C VAL A 222 -3.09 -7.41 7.92
N VAL A 223 -3.68 -7.22 6.74
CA VAL A 223 -4.35 -6.00 6.31
C VAL A 223 -5.82 -6.30 6.12
N GLU A 224 -6.67 -5.47 6.70
CA GLU A 224 -8.11 -5.53 6.54
C GLU A 224 -8.60 -4.37 5.68
N VAL A 225 -9.47 -4.65 4.72
CA VAL A 225 -10.09 -3.65 3.83
C VAL A 225 -11.60 -3.77 3.94
N LEU A 226 -12.23 -2.68 4.35
CA LEU A 226 -13.66 -2.60 4.63
C LEU A 226 -14.33 -1.57 3.70
N PRO A 227 -15.33 -1.98 2.89
CA PRO A 227 -16.15 -1.05 2.13
C PRO A 227 -16.91 -0.10 3.06
N ALA A 228 -17.00 1.17 2.65
CA ALA A 228 -17.84 2.14 3.35
C ALA A 228 -19.30 1.66 3.41
N GLY A 229 -19.95 1.85 4.56
CA GLY A 229 -21.33 1.39 4.79
C GLY A 229 -21.45 -0.03 5.35
N GLY A 230 -20.34 -0.69 5.69
CA GLY A 230 -20.36 -1.98 6.41
C GLY A 230 -20.53 -3.20 5.51
N GLY A 231 -19.91 -3.17 4.32
CA GLY A 231 -19.86 -4.32 3.41
C GLY A 231 -19.04 -5.49 3.97
N ILE A 232 -18.90 -6.54 3.17
CA ILE A 232 -18.12 -7.72 3.56
C ILE A 232 -16.64 -7.34 3.72
N LEU A 233 -16.05 -7.69 4.87
CA LEU A 233 -14.64 -7.48 5.17
C LEU A 233 -13.75 -8.30 4.24
N ARG A 234 -12.67 -7.69 3.76
CA ARG A 234 -11.59 -8.37 3.06
C ARG A 234 -10.36 -8.41 3.94
N THR A 235 -9.68 -9.53 3.97
CA THR A 235 -8.45 -9.72 4.74
C THR A 235 -7.36 -10.20 3.81
N ILE A 236 -6.19 -9.55 3.84
CA ILE A 236 -4.96 -9.95 3.16
C ILE A 236 -3.99 -10.39 4.25
N ASP A 237 -3.69 -11.69 4.29
CA ASP A 237 -2.75 -12.29 5.24
C ASP A 237 -1.49 -12.72 4.48
N TYR A 238 -0.36 -12.10 4.81
CA TYR A 238 0.94 -12.38 4.18
C TYR A 238 1.62 -13.64 4.72
N GLY A 239 0.98 -14.37 5.62
CA GLY A 239 1.53 -15.60 6.18
C GLY A 239 2.66 -15.35 7.17
N THR A 240 3.69 -16.20 7.11
CA THR A 240 4.79 -16.21 8.10
C THR A 240 6.18 -16.42 7.50
N THR A 241 6.28 -16.41 6.18
CA THR A 241 7.47 -16.77 5.42
C THR A 241 7.74 -15.73 4.34
N CYS A 242 9.02 -15.49 4.05
CA CYS A 242 9.44 -14.69 2.91
C CYS A 242 9.14 -15.44 1.60
N ASP A 243 7.89 -15.39 1.15
CA ASP A 243 7.48 -15.98 -0.11
C ASP A 243 6.52 -15.06 -0.87
N ALA A 244 6.31 -15.39 -2.14
CA ALA A 244 5.48 -14.60 -3.03
C ALA A 244 3.98 -14.82 -2.77
N THR A 245 3.56 -15.42 -1.66
CA THR A 245 2.15 -15.80 -1.45
C THR A 245 1.48 -14.95 -0.39
N ALA A 246 0.20 -14.66 -0.61
CA ALA A 246 -0.66 -14.08 0.41
C ALA A 246 -2.03 -14.75 0.32
N LYS A 247 -2.71 -14.91 1.45
CA LYS A 247 -4.09 -15.39 1.49
C LYS A 247 -5.03 -14.20 1.53
N VAL A 248 -5.92 -14.12 0.56
CA VAL A 248 -7.01 -13.13 0.55
C VAL A 248 -8.32 -13.81 0.92
N THR A 249 -9.05 -13.22 1.86
CA THR A 249 -10.35 -13.69 2.32
C THR A 249 -11.42 -12.64 2.02
N TYR A 250 -12.59 -13.08 1.54
CA TYR A 250 -13.79 -12.28 1.31
C TYR A 250 -15.01 -13.04 1.86
N GLY A 251 -15.49 -12.68 3.04
CA GLY A 251 -16.56 -13.43 3.70
C GLY A 251 -16.17 -14.89 3.92
N LEU A 252 -16.89 -15.82 3.28
CA LEU A 252 -16.60 -17.27 3.34
C LEU A 252 -15.62 -17.75 2.25
N TRP A 253 -15.28 -16.87 1.31
CA TRP A 253 -14.37 -17.18 0.21
C TRP A 253 -12.93 -16.89 0.62
N SER A 254 -12.00 -17.77 0.26
CA SER A 254 -10.57 -17.51 0.43
C SER A 254 -9.80 -18.04 -0.78
N MET A 255 -8.73 -17.34 -1.14
CA MET A 255 -7.82 -17.73 -2.19
C MET A 255 -6.38 -17.36 -1.83
N ASP A 256 -5.43 -18.19 -2.24
CA ASP A 256 -4.03 -17.83 -2.20
C ASP A 256 -3.67 -17.10 -3.50
N ILE A 257 -3.05 -15.93 -3.38
CA ILE A 257 -2.54 -15.13 -4.50
C ILE A 257 -1.03 -15.18 -4.54
N THR A 258 -0.47 -14.97 -5.72
CA THR A 258 0.97 -14.75 -5.90
C THR A 258 1.22 -13.27 -6.12
N MET A 259 2.02 -12.65 -5.24
CA MET A 259 2.56 -11.31 -5.37
C MET A 259 3.60 -11.29 -6.50
N ASN A 260 3.63 -10.21 -7.28
CA ASN A 260 4.42 -10.08 -8.49
C ASN A 260 4.96 -8.66 -8.68
#